data_AF-A0A831T135-F1
#
_entry.id   AF-A0A831T135-F1
#
_cell.length_a   1.000
_cell.length_b   1.000
_cell.length_c   1.000
_cell.angle_alpha   90.00
_cell.angle_beta   90.00
_cell.angle_gamma   90.00
#
_symmetry.space_group_name_H-M   'P 1'
#
loop_
_entity.id
_entity.type
_entity.pdbx_description
1 polymer ?
#
loop_
_entity_poly.entity_id
_entity_poly.type
_entity_poly.pdbx_seq_one_letter_code
_entity_poly.pdbx_strand_id
1 'polypeptide(L)' 'MSRACYGDIILAMTWDYHPDQYEKQAEADPIWRLERQILYAHPSTRLNRQELEKYLPQLKIPEDTRAFLELLLWNKKF' A
#
# COMPACT_ATOMS: atom_id res chain seq x y z
N MET A 1 46.32 -17.70 -17.92
CA MET A 1 44.96 -18.03 -17.47
C MET A 1 44.70 -17.27 -16.18
N SER A 2 43.99 -16.14 -16.26
CA SER A 2 43.46 -15.45 -15.06
C SER A 2 42.06 -14.99 -15.39
N ARG A 3 41.05 -15.75 -14.95
CA ARG A 3 39.67 -15.27 -14.88
C ARG A 3 39.52 -14.62 -13.51
N ALA A 4 39.50 -13.29 -13.48
CA ALA A 4 38.98 -12.57 -12.33
C ALA A 4 37.48 -12.86 -12.28
N CYS A 5 37.05 -13.67 -11.32
CA CYS A 5 35.65 -13.81 -10.97
C CYS A 5 35.20 -12.47 -10.38
N TYR A 6 34.48 -11.67 -11.15
CA TYR A 6 33.62 -10.61 -10.60
C TYR A 6 32.40 -11.29 -9.97
N GLY A 7 32.63 -11.98 -8.85
CA GLY A 7 31.61 -12.35 -7.88
C GLY A 7 31.79 -11.42 -6.68
N ASP A 8 30.71 -11.03 -6.04
CA ASP A 8 30.62 -10.00 -4.99
C ASP A 8 30.58 -8.59 -5.60
N ILE A 9 29.50 -7.81 -5.50
CA ILE A 9 28.57 -7.61 -4.38
C ILE A 9 27.23 -7.19 -5.00
N ILE A 10 26.26 -8.09 -5.12
CA ILE A 10 24.86 -7.64 -5.13
C ILE A 10 24.52 -7.43 -3.66
N LEU A 11 24.73 -6.19 -3.20
CA LEU A 11 24.12 -5.68 -1.97
C LEU A 11 22.61 -5.80 -2.19
N ALA A 12 22.08 -6.96 -1.81
CA ALA A 12 20.69 -7.10 -1.47
C ALA A 12 20.46 -6.16 -0.28
N MET A 13 20.20 -4.87 -0.58
CA MET A 13 19.37 -4.04 0.29
C MET A 13 17.97 -4.62 0.23
N THR A 14 17.81 -5.86 0.71
CA THR A 14 16.55 -6.29 1.30
C THR A 14 16.35 -5.33 2.45
N TRP A 15 15.59 -4.28 2.16
CA TRP A 15 15.09 -3.32 3.12
C TRP A 15 14.53 -4.14 4.28
N ASP A 16 15.29 -4.23 5.37
CA ASP A 16 14.97 -5.05 6.55
C ASP A 16 13.92 -4.30 7.38
N TYR A 17 12.83 -3.88 6.72
CA TYR A 17 11.69 -3.30 7.38
C TYR A 17 10.96 -4.44 8.06
N HIS A 18 11.30 -4.63 9.33
CA HIS A 18 10.60 -5.56 10.20
C HIS A 18 9.08 -5.24 10.18
N PRO A 19 8.21 -6.24 9.93
CA PRO A 19 6.77 -6.04 9.83
C PRO A 19 6.17 -5.41 11.10
N ASP A 20 6.82 -5.60 12.23
CA ASP A 20 6.49 -5.03 13.53
C ASP A 20 6.65 -3.48 13.59
N GLN A 21 7.42 -2.87 12.69
CA GLN A 21 7.42 -1.41 12.52
C GLN A 21 6.23 -0.94 11.67
N TYR A 22 5.80 -1.74 10.70
CA TYR A 22 4.63 -1.47 9.89
C TYR A 22 3.36 -1.43 10.75
N GLU A 23 3.20 -2.37 11.68
CA GLU A 23 2.05 -2.42 12.58
C GLU A 23 1.97 -1.21 13.52
N LYS A 24 3.10 -0.83 14.13
CA LYS A 24 3.16 0.37 15.00
C LYS A 24 2.82 1.65 14.25
N GLN A 25 3.26 1.76 12.99
CA GLN A 25 2.99 2.92 12.16
C GLN A 25 1.56 2.94 11.63
N ALA A 26 0.99 1.76 11.36
CA ALA A 26 -0.40 1.58 10.98
C ALA A 26 -1.39 1.89 12.13
N GLU A 27 -1.00 1.65 13.39
CA GLU A 27 -1.76 2.08 14.56
C GLU A 27 -1.69 3.59 14.79
N ALA A 28 -0.51 4.18 14.56
CA ALA A 28 -0.31 5.62 14.72
C ALA A 28 -0.97 6.44 13.60
N ASP A 29 -1.02 5.91 12.38
CA ASP A 29 -1.59 6.57 11.20
C ASP A 29 -2.48 5.64 10.38
N PRO A 30 -3.80 5.64 10.65
CA PRO A 30 -4.75 4.83 9.90
C PRO A 30 -4.92 5.28 8.44
N ILE A 31 -4.60 6.54 8.09
CA ILE A 31 -4.67 7.05 6.72
C ILE A 31 -3.54 6.40 5.91
N TRP A 32 -2.32 6.43 6.42
CA TRP A 32 -1.16 5.80 5.79
C TRP A 32 -1.37 4.31 5.53
N ARG A 33 -1.95 3.60 6.52
CA ARG A 33 -2.31 2.18 6.38
C ARG A 33 -3.27 1.95 5.22
N LEU A 34 -4.29 2.79 5.10
CA LEU A 34 -5.32 2.67 4.07
C LEU A 34 -4.77 2.97 2.68
N GLU A 35 -3.90 3.98 2.54
CA GLU A 35 -3.18 4.29 1.29
C GLU A 35 -2.36 3.09 0.82
N ARG A 36 -1.59 2.47 1.74
CA ARG A 36 -0.79 1.29 1.42
C ARG A 36 -1.65 0.09 1.04
N GLN A 37 -2.79 -0.11 1.69
CA GLN A 37 -3.74 -1.14 1.27
C GLN A 37 -4.30 -0.85 -0.13
N ILE A 38 -4.68 0.38 -0.45
CA ILE A 38 -5.23 0.69 -1.77
C ILE A 38 -4.17 0.50 -2.87
N LEU A 39 -2.93 0.90 -2.61
CA LEU A 39 -1.84 0.86 -3.60
C LEU A 39 -1.20 -0.53 -3.76
N TYR A 40 -1.10 -1.29 -2.67
CA TYR A 40 -0.33 -2.53 -2.62
C TYR A 40 -1.11 -3.76 -2.14
N ALA A 41 -2.37 -3.62 -1.70
CA ALA A 41 -3.10 -4.79 -1.23
C ALA A 41 -3.38 -5.77 -2.37
N HIS A 42 -3.45 -7.02 -1.96
CA HIS A 42 -3.83 -8.11 -2.83
C HIS A 42 -5.32 -8.00 -3.18
N PRO A 43 -5.76 -8.39 -4.38
CA PRO A 43 -7.18 -8.35 -4.79
C PRO A 43 -8.16 -9.09 -3.88
N SER A 44 -7.66 -9.94 -2.96
CA SER A 44 -8.49 -10.63 -1.96
C SER A 44 -8.68 -9.84 -0.65
N THR A 45 -7.96 -8.73 -0.45
CA THR A 45 -8.06 -7.92 0.75
C THR A 45 -9.29 -7.01 0.68
N ARG A 46 -10.22 -7.20 1.60
CA ARG A 46 -11.44 -6.37 1.67
C ARG A 46 -11.14 -5.07 2.39
N LEU A 47 -11.36 -3.95 1.70
CA LEU A 47 -11.31 -2.62 2.33
C LEU A 47 -12.53 -2.43 3.23
N ASN A 48 -12.31 -1.86 4.42
CA ASN A 48 -13.43 -1.46 5.28
C ASN A 48 -14.08 -0.19 4.70
N ARG A 49 -15.33 -0.34 4.25
CA ARG A 49 -16.11 0.73 3.62
C ARG A 49 -16.21 1.99 4.48
N GLN A 50 -16.41 1.84 5.79
CA GLN A 50 -16.59 2.97 6.70
C GLN A 50 -15.30 3.75 6.89
N GLU A 51 -14.17 3.06 7.00
CA GLU A 51 -12.85 3.70 7.08
C GLU A 51 -12.51 4.39 5.76
N LEU A 52 -12.82 3.73 4.63
CA LEU A 52 -12.63 4.30 3.32
C LEU A 52 -13.42 5.59 3.16
N GLU A 53 -14.73 5.60 3.42
CA GLU A 53 -15.57 6.80 3.31
C GLU A 53 -15.09 7.95 4.21
N LYS A 54 -14.62 7.63 5.42
CA LYS A 54 -14.12 8.62 6.37
C LYS A 54 -12.79 9.25 5.93
N TYR A 55 -11.88 8.45 5.38
CA TYR A 55 -10.52 8.88 5.08
C TYR A 55 -10.29 9.21 3.60
N LEU A 56 -11.18 8.82 2.69
CA LEU A 56 -11.10 9.09 1.24
C LEU A 56 -10.66 10.52 0.86
N PRO A 57 -11.23 11.59 1.44
CA PRO A 57 -10.85 12.97 1.09
C PRO A 57 -9.42 13.33 1.52
N GLN A 58 -8.84 12.57 2.47
CA GLN A 58 -7.51 12.80 3.02
C GLN A 58 -6.43 11.91 2.38
N LEU A 59 -6.83 10.86 1.63
CA LEU A 59 -5.91 9.95 0.96
C LEU A 59 -5.17 10.66 -0.19
N LYS A 60 -3.84 10.49 -0.22
CA LYS A 60 -2.95 10.90 -1.30
C LYS A 60 -2.81 9.78 -2.32
N ILE A 61 -3.90 9.49 -3.02
CA ILE A 61 -3.97 8.50 -4.09
C ILE A 61 -4.18 9.17 -5.46
N PRO A 62 -3.84 8.51 -6.57
CA PRO A 62 -4.14 9.02 -7.92
C PRO A 62 -5.64 9.29 -8.10
N GLU A 63 -5.97 10.34 -8.85
CA GLU A 63 -7.35 10.76 -9.11
C GLU A 63 -8.19 9.63 -9.73
N ASP A 64 -7.64 8.84 -10.66
CA ASP A 64 -8.33 7.70 -11.26
C ASP A 64 -8.75 6.65 -10.21
N THR A 65 -7.85 6.40 -9.24
CA THR A 65 -8.11 5.47 -8.14
C THR A 65 -9.16 6.05 -7.19
N ARG A 66 -9.09 7.35 -6.90
CA ARG A 66 -10.10 8.04 -6.09
C ARG A 66 -11.48 7.95 -6.74
N ALA A 67 -11.61 8.28 -8.01
CA ALA A 67 -12.86 8.20 -8.75
C ALA A 67 -13.44 6.77 -8.76
N PHE A 68 -12.59 5.76 -8.92
CA PHE A 68 -13.00 4.36 -8.83
C PHE A 68 -13.52 3.98 -7.44
N LEU A 69 -12.84 4.39 -6.37
CA LEU A 69 -13.26 4.14 -5.00
C LEU A 69 -14.54 4.91 -4.64
N GLU A 70 -14.70 6.13 -5.13
CA GLU A 70 -15.93 6.91 -5.02
C GLU A 70 -17.10 6.20 -5.71
N LEU A 71 -16.89 5.64 -6.91
CA LEU A 71 -17.90 4.86 -7.63
C LEU A 71 -18.29 3.59 -6.86
N LEU A 72 -17.32 2.88 -6.30
CA LEU A 72 -17.57 1.72 -5.42
C LEU A 72 -18.36 2.10 -4.16
N LEU A 73 -18.06 3.25 -3.55
CA LEU A 73 -18.81 3.77 -2.41
C LEU A 73 -20.23 4.18 -2.82
N TRP A 74 -20.41 4.76 -4.00
CA TRP A 74 -21.71 5.29 -4.44
C TRP A 74 -22.79 4.21 -4.55
N ASN A 75 -22.43 2.94 -4.76
CA ASN A 75 -23.35 1.78 -4.76
C ASN A 75 -24.66 2.04 -5.54
N LYS A 76 -24.59 2.79 -6.64
CA LYS A 76 -25.75 3.00 -7.51
C LYS A 76 -26.06 1.66 -8.16
N LYS A 77 -27.16 1.02 -7.76
CA LYS A 77 -27.71 -0.10 -8.51
C LYS A 77 -28.07 0.43 -9.91
N PHE A 78 -27.38 -0.07 -10.93
CA PHE A 78 -27.82 0.05 -12.31
C PHE A 78 -29.07 -0.80 -12.53
#